data_AF-A0A6V7LCB4-F1
#
_entry.id   AF-A0A6V7LCB4-F1
#
_cell.length_a   1.000
_cell.length_b   1.000
_cell.length_c   1.000
_cell.angle_alpha   90.00
_cell.angle_beta   90.00
_cell.angle_gamma   90.00
#
_symmetry.space_group_name_H-M   'P 1'
#
loop_
_entity.id
_entity.type
_entity.pdbx_description
1 polymer ?
#
loop_
_entity_poly.entity_id
_entity_poly.type
_entity_poly.pdbx_seq_one_letter_code
_entity_poly.pdbx_strand_id
1 'polypeptide(L)'
;YVANTDKKTYESKEDPGVVSVAKIYNYYKKFGYKTVVMGASFRNVGEIKALAGCDFLTIGPKLLEELEKNPEPVKRVLSPELAKKSDLQQLSLNEAQFRWMLNEDQMATDKLSDGIRKFAVDMRKLEKLLQEKIQE
;
A
#
# COMPACT_ATOMS: atom_id res chain seq x y z
N TYR A 1 -11.23 7.55 1.05
CA TYR A 1 -10.70 8.66 1.84
C TYR A 1 -10.63 9.94 1.01
N VAL A 2 -9.58 10.21 0.21
CA VAL A 2 -9.47 11.47 -0.60
C VAL A 2 -10.66 11.77 -1.52
N ALA A 3 -11.32 10.76 -2.09
CA ALA A 3 -12.48 10.96 -2.96
C ALA A 3 -13.78 11.36 -2.22
N ASN A 4 -13.86 11.11 -0.90
CA ASN A 4 -15.08 11.25 -0.10
C ASN A 4 -14.87 12.16 1.13
N THR A 5 -13.77 12.91 1.19
CA THR A 5 -13.42 13.81 2.30
C THR A 5 -12.93 15.15 1.77
N ASP A 6 -13.25 16.25 2.44
CA ASP A 6 -12.83 17.61 2.04
C ASP A 6 -11.31 17.85 2.14
N LYS A 7 -10.59 17.01 2.90
CA LYS A 7 -9.13 17.07 3.04
C LYS A 7 -8.47 16.37 1.84
N LYS A 8 -7.97 17.19 0.90
CA LYS A 8 -7.31 16.76 -0.35
C LYS A 8 -5.81 16.53 -0.22
N THR A 9 -5.19 17.01 0.87
CA THR A 9 -3.76 16.84 1.16
C THR A 9 -3.57 16.38 2.60
N TYR A 10 -2.73 15.38 2.80
CA TYR A 10 -2.34 14.86 4.10
C TYR A 10 -0.85 15.13 4.30
N GLU A 11 -0.45 15.42 5.54
CA GLU A 11 0.97 15.30 5.87
C GLU A 11 1.39 13.84 5.66
N SER A 12 2.65 13.60 5.26
CA SER A 12 3.11 12.27 4.86
C SER A 12 2.86 11.17 5.91
N LYS A 13 2.80 11.52 7.20
CA LYS A 13 2.51 10.57 8.30
C LYS A 13 1.02 10.35 8.55
N GLU A 14 0.18 11.29 8.13
CA GLU A 14 -1.27 11.22 8.24
C GLU A 14 -1.92 10.59 6.99
N ASP A 15 -1.14 10.33 5.94
CA ASP A 15 -1.65 9.71 4.73
C ASP A 15 -2.27 8.33 5.07
N PRO A 16 -3.54 8.09 4.69
CA PRO A 16 -4.22 6.84 5.03
C PRO A 16 -3.51 5.58 4.52
N GLY A 17 -2.82 5.66 3.37
CA GLY A 17 -2.02 4.58 2.83
C GLY A 17 -0.78 4.31 3.69
N VAL A 18 -0.07 5.35 4.11
CA VAL A 18 1.07 5.24 5.02
C VAL A 18 0.65 4.64 6.36
N VAL A 19 -0.44 5.15 6.95
CA VAL A 19 -0.99 4.62 8.21
C VAL A 19 -1.36 3.14 8.08
N SER A 20 -2.00 2.76 6.96
CA SER A 20 -2.38 1.38 6.68
C SER A 20 -1.15 0.46 6.61
N VAL A 21 -0.13 0.81 5.80
CA VAL A 21 1.09 0.01 5.67
C VAL A 21 1.86 -0.08 6.99
N ALA A 22 1.95 1.03 7.74
CA ALA A 22 2.61 1.03 9.04
C ALA A 22 1.90 0.09 10.04
N LYS A 23 0.56 0.10 10.06
CA LYS A 23 -0.24 -0.83 10.90
C LYS A 23 -0.01 -2.29 10.51
N ILE A 24 0.00 -2.59 9.21
CA ILE A 24 0.26 -3.95 8.68
C ILE A 24 1.68 -4.41 9.03
N TYR A 25 2.69 -3.56 8.78
CA TYR A 25 4.09 -3.84 9.13
C TYR A 25 4.22 -4.17 10.63
N ASN A 26 3.66 -3.30 11.48
CA ASN A 26 3.75 -3.48 12.93
C ASN A 26 3.07 -4.78 13.38
N TYR A 27 1.90 -5.12 12.82
CA TYR A 27 1.21 -6.38 13.10
C TYR A 27 2.09 -7.59 12.74
N TYR A 28 2.68 -7.57 11.54
CA TYR A 28 3.49 -8.67 11.04
C TYR A 28 4.73 -8.89 11.90
N LYS A 29 5.46 -7.81 12.23
CA LYS A 29 6.67 -7.89 13.04
C LYS A 29 6.38 -8.20 14.52
N LYS A 30 5.27 -7.70 15.08
CA LYS A 30 4.86 -8.00 16.45
C LYS A 30 4.60 -9.50 16.65
N PHE A 31 3.85 -10.11 15.73
CA PHE A 31 3.43 -11.51 15.85
C PHE A 31 4.33 -12.51 15.09
N GLY A 32 5.47 -12.05 14.57
CA GLY A 32 6.49 -12.93 13.99
C GLY A 32 6.15 -13.55 12.63
N TYR A 33 5.19 -12.97 11.90
CA TYR A 33 4.85 -13.42 10.54
C TYR A 33 6.05 -13.24 9.59
N LYS A 34 6.28 -14.24 8.73
CA LYS A 34 7.42 -14.28 7.80
C LYS A 34 7.13 -13.65 6.43
N THR A 35 5.86 -13.39 6.14
CA THR A 35 5.46 -12.73 4.91
C THR A 35 6.12 -11.34 4.82
N VAL A 36 6.73 -11.06 3.67
CA VAL A 36 7.39 -9.78 3.39
C VAL A 36 6.35 -8.68 3.24
N VAL A 37 6.56 -7.54 3.90
CA VAL A 37 5.73 -6.35 3.73
C VAL A 37 6.40 -5.43 2.71
N MET A 38 5.78 -5.31 1.52
CA MET A 38 6.26 -4.43 0.45
C MET A 38 5.25 -3.30 0.20
N GLY A 39 5.61 -2.06 0.54
CA GLY A 39 4.79 -0.90 0.23
C GLY A 39 4.80 -0.59 -1.26
N ALA A 40 3.65 -0.20 -1.81
CA ALA A 40 3.45 0.02 -3.25
C ALA A 40 2.47 1.16 -3.53
N SER A 41 2.44 1.63 -4.78
CA SER A 41 1.50 2.66 -5.27
C SER A 41 1.65 4.03 -4.60
N PHE A 42 2.89 4.50 -4.44
CA PHE A 42 3.19 5.84 -3.93
C PHE A 42 2.70 6.95 -4.86
N ARG A 43 2.32 8.09 -4.28
CA ARG A 43 1.98 9.32 -4.99
C ARG A 43 3.06 10.39 -4.89
N ASN A 44 3.89 10.33 -3.86
CA ASN A 44 4.95 11.31 -3.62
C ASN A 44 6.08 10.70 -2.77
N VAL A 45 7.24 11.36 -2.75
CA VAL A 45 8.42 10.93 -1.97
C VAL A 45 8.20 11.00 -0.45
N GLY A 46 7.24 11.81 0.01
CA GLY A 46 6.89 11.94 1.42
C GLY A 46 6.36 10.64 2.00
N GLU A 47 5.44 9.96 1.29
CA GLU A 47 4.91 8.65 1.68
C GLU A 47 6.01 7.58 1.77
N ILE A 48 6.97 7.61 0.84
CA ILE A 48 8.11 6.70 0.81
C ILE A 48 8.99 6.92 2.05
N LYS A 49 9.39 8.17 2.30
CA LYS A 49 10.20 8.55 3.48
C LYS A 49 9.47 8.21 4.79
N ALA A 50 8.14 8.36 4.84
CA ALA A 50 7.33 8.01 6.00
C ALA A 50 7.28 6.50 6.29
N LEU A 51 7.59 5.65 5.31
CA LEU A 51 7.66 4.19 5.42
C LEU A 51 9.10 3.66 5.44
N ALA A 52 10.10 4.53 5.61
CA ALA A 52 11.51 4.13 5.69
C ALA A 52 11.72 3.10 6.81
N GLY A 53 12.29 1.94 6.46
CA GLY A 53 12.46 0.79 7.36
C GLY A 53 11.43 -0.35 7.19
N CYS A 54 10.46 -0.18 6.28
CA CYS A 54 9.69 -1.30 5.73
C CYS A 54 10.62 -2.35 5.08
N ASP A 55 10.16 -3.59 4.91
CA ASP A 55 11.03 -4.64 4.34
C ASP A 55 11.43 -4.31 2.90
N PHE A 56 10.44 -3.93 2.08
CA PHE A 56 10.63 -3.49 0.70
C PHE A 56 9.67 -2.35 0.36
N LEU A 57 10.03 -1.55 -0.65
CA LEU A 57 9.17 -0.54 -1.26
C LEU A 57 9.35 -0.64 -2.78
N THR A 58 8.25 -0.85 -3.52
CA THR A 58 8.27 -0.78 -4.99
C THR A 58 7.88 0.62 -5.44
N ILE A 59 8.82 1.31 -6.08
CA ILE A 59 8.75 2.74 -6.36
C ILE A 59 8.84 2.95 -7.87
N GLY A 60 7.93 3.75 -8.43
CA GLY A 60 7.94 4.09 -9.84
C GLY A 60 9.17 4.92 -10.23
N PRO A 61 9.70 4.81 -11.46
CA PRO A 61 10.95 5.47 -11.87
C PRO A 61 10.99 6.98 -11.59
N LYS A 62 9.87 7.69 -11.85
CA LYS A 62 9.75 9.12 -11.57
C LYS A 62 10.06 9.48 -10.10
N LEU A 63 9.51 8.70 -9.16
CA LEU A 63 9.72 8.96 -7.73
C LEU A 63 11.11 8.51 -7.27
N LEU A 64 11.73 7.52 -7.93
CA LEU A 64 13.13 7.18 -7.69
C LEU A 64 14.06 8.33 -8.08
N GLU A 65 13.84 8.95 -9.24
CA GLU A 65 14.61 10.13 -9.66
C GLU A 65 14.42 11.32 -8.70
N GLU A 66 13.19 11.54 -8.22
CA GLU A 66 12.92 12.59 -7.22
C GLU A 66 13.64 12.32 -5.89
N LEU A 67 13.74 11.05 -5.45
CA LEU A 67 14.51 10.67 -4.27
C LEU A 67 16.02 10.87 -4.48
N GLU A 68 16.54 10.48 -5.63
CA GLU A 68 17.96 10.64 -5.97
C GLU A 68 18.37 12.12 -5.98
N LYS A 69 17.50 13.01 -6.47
CA LYS A 69 17.74 14.46 -6.51
C LYS A 69 17.57 15.16 -5.16
N ASN A 70 17.09 14.47 -4.13
CA ASN A 70 16.84 15.04 -2.80
C ASN A 70 17.72 14.34 -1.75
N PRO A 71 18.97 14.81 -1.50
CA PRO A 71 19.93 14.15 -0.63
C PRO A 71 19.66 14.38 0.88
N GLU A 72 18.44 14.76 1.26
CA GLU A 72 18.12 14.94 2.67
C GLU A 72 18.22 13.61 3.43
N PRO A 73 18.77 13.62 4.66
CA PRO A 73 18.83 12.42 5.49
C PRO A 73 17.46 11.79 5.71
N VAL A 74 17.31 10.52 5.32
CA VAL A 74 16.09 9.74 5.58
C VAL A 74 16.21 9.04 6.94
N LYS A 75 15.34 9.40 7.87
CA LYS A 75 15.25 8.75 9.18
C LYS A 75 14.43 7.48 9.08
N ARG A 76 14.89 6.40 9.72
CA ARG A 76 14.12 5.16 9.86
C ARG A 76 12.87 5.43 10.71
N VAL A 77 11.71 5.06 10.18
CA VAL A 77 10.39 5.21 10.83
C VAL A 77 9.87 3.86 11.33
N LEU A 78 10.03 2.80 10.53
CA LEU A 78 9.55 1.45 10.84
C LEU A 78 10.71 0.55 11.30
N SER A 79 10.50 -0.18 12.40
CA SER A 79 11.47 -1.19 12.87
C SER A 79 10.79 -2.35 13.60
N PRO A 80 11.37 -3.57 13.60
CA PRO A 80 10.83 -4.70 14.36
C PRO A 80 10.78 -4.43 15.87
N GLU A 81 11.74 -3.67 16.40
CA GLU A 81 11.82 -3.34 17.83
C GLU A 81 10.66 -2.42 18.25
N LEU A 82 10.30 -1.45 17.41
CA LEU A 82 9.15 -0.58 17.62
C LEU A 82 7.84 -1.35 17.45
N ALA A 83 7.75 -2.21 16.44
CA ALA A 83 6.56 -3.02 16.19
C ALA A 83 6.19 -3.93 17.37
N LYS A 84 7.19 -4.55 18.02
CA LYS A 84 6.98 -5.38 19.22
C LYS A 84 6.35 -4.61 20.40
N LYS A 85 6.53 -3.28 20.45
CA LYS A 85 5.95 -2.40 21.49
C LYS A 85 4.56 -1.88 21.14
N SER A 86 4.04 -2.14 19.94
CA SER A 86 2.70 -1.70 19.54
C SER A 86 1.60 -2.39 20.37
N ASP A 87 0.46 -1.75 20.57
CA ASP A 87 -0.69 -2.29 21.34
C ASP A 87 -1.64 -3.15 20.49
N LEU A 88 -1.13 -3.76 19.42
CA LEU A 88 -1.95 -4.57 18.52
C LEU A 88 -2.29 -5.93 19.15
N GLN A 89 -3.50 -6.43 18.92
CA GLN A 89 -3.92 -7.76 19.34
C GLN A 89 -3.95 -8.72 18.15
N GLN A 90 -3.65 -9.99 18.38
CA GLN A 90 -3.66 -11.00 17.33
C GLN A 90 -5.10 -11.34 16.94
N LEU A 91 -5.38 -11.33 15.65
CA LEU A 91 -6.67 -11.68 15.08
C LEU A 91 -6.65 -13.13 14.59
N SER A 92 -7.76 -13.83 14.80
CA SER A 92 -8.10 -15.10 14.16
C SER A 92 -9.41 -14.91 13.42
N LEU A 93 -9.41 -15.11 12.11
CA LEU A 93 -10.55 -14.78 11.25
C LEU A 93 -10.95 -16.01 10.42
N ASN A 94 -12.23 -16.35 10.45
CA ASN A 94 -12.85 -17.20 9.43
C ASN A 94 -13.36 -16.36 8.23
N GLU A 95 -13.91 -17.02 7.22
CA GLU A 95 -14.39 -16.34 6.01
C GLU A 95 -15.47 -15.29 6.31
N ALA A 96 -16.45 -15.61 7.15
CA ALA A 96 -17.54 -14.69 7.48
C ALA A 96 -17.03 -13.44 8.20
N GLN A 97 -16.12 -13.61 9.16
CA GLN A 97 -15.48 -12.51 9.87
C GLN A 97 -14.63 -11.65 8.94
N PHE A 98 -13.85 -12.27 8.06
CA PHE A 98 -13.06 -11.55 7.05
C PHE A 98 -13.94 -10.71 6.14
N ARG A 99 -15.01 -11.31 5.58
CA ARG A 99 -15.93 -10.60 4.66
C ARG A 99 -16.64 -9.45 5.36
N TRP A 100 -17.06 -9.64 6.61
CA TRP A 100 -17.68 -8.57 7.39
C TRP A 100 -16.71 -7.42 7.65
N MET A 101 -15.51 -7.71 8.14
CA MET A 101 -14.49 -6.68 8.40
C MET A 101 -14.06 -5.94 7.13
N LEU A 102 -13.96 -6.64 6.00
CA LEU A 102 -13.66 -6.01 4.71
C LEU A 102 -14.80 -5.08 4.28
N ASN A 103 -16.04 -5.50 4.44
CA ASN A 103 -17.22 -4.72 4.07
C ASN A 103 -17.39 -3.44 4.93
N GLU A 104 -17.01 -3.50 6.21
CA GLU A 104 -17.00 -2.34 7.11
C GLU A 104 -15.97 -1.27 6.70
N ASP A 105 -14.92 -1.63 5.96
CA ASP A 105 -13.99 -0.68 5.37
C ASP A 105 -14.42 -0.35 3.93
N GLN A 106 -15.22 0.71 3.80
CA GLN A 106 -15.68 1.20 2.50
C GLN A 106 -14.52 1.44 1.52
N MET A 107 -13.40 2.02 1.99
CA MET A 107 -12.27 2.33 1.12
C MET A 107 -11.62 1.07 0.59
N ALA A 108 -11.37 0.08 1.46
CA ALA A 108 -10.80 -1.19 1.07
C ALA A 108 -11.71 -1.94 0.09
N THR A 109 -13.02 -2.00 0.37
CA THR A 109 -14.02 -2.63 -0.49
C THR A 109 -14.07 -1.97 -1.88
N ASP A 110 -14.19 -0.65 -1.93
CA ASP A 110 -14.30 0.09 -3.19
C ASP A 110 -13.01 -0.04 -4.02
N LYS A 111 -11.84 0.12 -3.39
CA LYS A 111 -10.55 0.07 -4.08
C LYS A 111 -10.17 -1.32 -4.55
N LEU A 112 -10.50 -2.36 -3.79
CA LEU A 112 -10.33 -3.74 -4.22
C LEU A 112 -11.17 -4.01 -5.49
N SER A 113 -12.46 -3.65 -5.43
CA SER A 113 -13.42 -3.86 -6.52
C SER A 113 -13.04 -3.08 -7.79
N ASP A 114 -12.68 -1.80 -7.64
CA ASP A 114 -12.25 -0.93 -8.74
C ASP A 114 -10.91 -1.38 -9.36
N GLY A 115 -9.94 -1.78 -8.53
CA GLY A 115 -8.64 -2.27 -8.99
C GLY A 115 -8.76 -3.52 -9.87
N ILE A 116 -9.57 -4.50 -9.44
CA ILE A 116 -9.85 -5.71 -10.22
C ILE A 116 -10.46 -5.35 -11.59
N ARG A 117 -11.46 -4.46 -11.62
CA ARG A 117 -12.08 -4.03 -12.88
C ARG A 117 -11.10 -3.35 -13.82
N LYS A 118 -10.22 -2.49 -13.29
CA LYS A 118 -9.20 -1.79 -14.09
C LYS A 118 -8.20 -2.74 -14.71
N PHE A 119 -7.65 -3.68 -13.94
CA PHE A 119 -6.77 -4.70 -14.50
C PHE A 119 -7.45 -5.57 -15.56
N ALA A 120 -8.73 -5.93 -15.37
CA ALA A 120 -9.49 -6.67 -16.38
C ALA A 120 -9.75 -5.86 -17.67
N VAL A 121 -9.89 -4.53 -17.56
CA VAL A 121 -9.97 -3.65 -18.75
C VAL A 121 -8.64 -3.63 -19.48
N ASP A 122 -7.52 -3.47 -18.77
CA ASP A 122 -6.20 -3.40 -19.39
C ASP A 122 -5.75 -4.75 -19.98
N MET A 123 -6.13 -5.87 -19.37
CA MET A 123 -5.93 -7.21 -19.94
C MET A 123 -6.64 -7.35 -21.29
N ARG A 124 -7.93 -6.98 -21.37
CA ARG A 124 -8.69 -7.05 -22.63
C ARG A 124 -8.11 -6.15 -23.74
N LYS A 125 -7.56 -4.99 -23.37
CA LYS A 125 -6.84 -4.13 -24.33
C LYS A 125 -5.58 -4.82 -24.85
N LEU A 126 -4.81 -5.46 -23.96
CA LEU A 126 -3.62 -6.21 -24.34
C LEU A 126 -3.97 -7.40 -25.24
N GLU A 127 -5.01 -8.16 -24.91
CA GLU A 127 -5.50 -9.27 -25.74
C GLU A 127 -5.86 -8.80 -27.15
N LYS A 128 -6.58 -7.68 -27.27
CA LYS A 128 -6.92 -7.10 -28.57
C LYS A 128 -5.68 -6.70 -29.37
N LEU A 129 -4.73 -6.00 -28.73
CA LEU A 129 -3.47 -5.61 -29.36
C LEU A 129 -2.67 -6.82 -29.88
N LEU A 130 -2.65 -7.91 -29.10
CA LEU A 130 -1.96 -9.14 -29.51
C LEU A 130 -2.69 -9.84 -30.67
N GLN A 131 -4.02 -9.86 -30.66
CA GLN A 131 -4.80 -10.43 -31.77
C GLN A 131 -4.53 -9.69 -33.08
N GLU A 132 -4.51 -8.36 -33.06
CA GLU A 132 -4.16 -7.53 -34.23
C GLU A 132 -2.77 -7.88 -34.76
N LYS A 133 -1.78 -8.09 -33.88
CA LYS A 133 -0.40 -8.45 -34.26
C LYS A 133 -0.20 -9.89 -34.73
N ILE A 134 -1.07 -10.81 -34.33
CA ILE A 134 -0.99 -12.22 -34.74
C ILE A 134 -1.69 -12.45 -36.09
N GLN A 135 -2.65 -11.59 -36.44
CA GLN A 135 -3.42 -11.68 -37.68
C GLN A 135 -2.77 -10.94 -38.87
N GLU A 136 -1.75 -10.12 -38.62
CA GLU A 136 -0.81 -9.58 -39.63
C GLU A 136 0.20 -10.64 -40.08
#